data_AF-A0AAV2MGD5-F1
#
_entry.id   AF-A0AAV2MGD5-F1
#
_cell.length_a   1.000
_cell.length_b   1.000
_cell.length_c   1.000
_cell.angle_alpha   90.00
_cell.angle_beta   90.00
_cell.angle_gamma   90.00
#
_symmetry.space_group_name_H-M   'P 1'
#
loop_
_entity.id
_entity.type
_entity.pdbx_description
1 polymer ?
#
loop_
_entity_poly.entity_id
_entity_poly.type
_entity_poly.pdbx_seq_one_letter_code
_entity_poly.pdbx_strand_id
1 'polypeptide(L)'
;MRAVQEVEANLRRRASRVAQEGVRLHRDQELMEATLRSLQSGLMLNQANSRQRTKRPEGAETVSTEDQDTQGTKTVSTEGQETRGYWDPYSKSLSSCCARLVACASERARVLDLLAPSVCRRVPGRPAPKWTKADPTSPYTPECKEAADRSSSAVLESQHLRTSIRQQLHHALLRQRAAQQAVNDGLLKKVAETVTLQQSLSVMCGATRQATFRKRREKALILHSHGRTQGPEYSGDVLSRERLDRPLVQVYHRHPGTQLPEAAQLNQGSVLLSRLASSCQAQESRLQRSCHLLQSDLQRKSSAAAVDSAVLRMRRRHLEQRSVPVSLLQDALQSQKCM
;
A
#
# COMPACT_ATOMS: atom_id res chain seq x y z
N MET A 1 -47.96 10.92 -48.89
CA MET A 1 -46.66 10.21 -49.09
C MET A 1 -45.49 10.87 -48.38
N ARG A 2 -45.08 12.11 -48.70
CA ARG A 2 -43.88 12.74 -48.09
C ARG A 2 -43.87 12.77 -46.56
N ALA A 3 -44.98 13.15 -45.93
CA ALA A 3 -45.05 13.22 -44.46
C ALA A 3 -44.84 11.86 -43.77
N VAL A 4 -45.32 10.75 -44.36
CA VAL A 4 -45.14 9.40 -43.81
C VAL A 4 -43.68 8.94 -43.99
N GLN A 5 -43.07 9.22 -45.14
CA GLN A 5 -41.63 8.97 -45.40
C GLN A 5 -40.75 9.75 -44.41
N GLU A 6 -41.08 11.02 -44.14
CA GLU A 6 -40.31 11.82 -43.18
C GLU A 6 -40.43 11.26 -41.75
N VAL A 7 -41.63 10.84 -41.32
CA VAL A 7 -41.86 10.24 -40.00
C VAL A 7 -41.10 8.91 -39.87
N GLU A 8 -41.22 8.03 -40.85
CA GLU A 8 -40.51 6.74 -40.90
C GLU A 8 -38.99 6.93 -40.81
N ALA A 9 -38.42 7.85 -41.61
CA ALA A 9 -37.01 8.19 -41.56
C ALA A 9 -36.58 8.83 -40.22
N ASN A 10 -37.46 9.59 -39.55
CA ASN A 10 -37.16 10.14 -38.22
C ASN A 10 -37.18 9.05 -37.15
N LEU A 11 -38.17 8.16 -37.15
CA LEU A 11 -38.26 7.04 -36.22
C LEU A 11 -37.05 6.11 -36.34
N ARG A 12 -36.60 5.78 -37.57
CA ARG A 12 -35.37 5.01 -37.80
C ARG A 12 -34.13 5.73 -37.25
N ARG A 13 -34.00 7.05 -37.47
CA ARG A 13 -32.90 7.85 -36.91
C ARG A 13 -32.92 7.91 -35.38
N ARG A 14 -34.11 7.93 -34.76
CA ARG A 14 -34.25 7.84 -33.30
C ARG A 14 -33.86 6.46 -32.80
N ALA A 15 -34.32 5.40 -33.46
CA ALA A 15 -33.94 4.03 -33.11
C ALA A 15 -32.42 3.83 -33.17
N SER A 16 -31.76 4.35 -34.21
CA SER A 16 -30.30 4.28 -34.31
C SER A 16 -29.60 5.06 -33.19
N ARG A 17 -30.14 6.21 -32.75
CA ARG A 17 -29.60 6.96 -31.60
C ARG A 17 -29.75 6.18 -30.29
N VAL A 18 -30.92 5.60 -30.04
CA VAL A 18 -31.16 4.76 -28.85
C VAL A 18 -30.23 3.56 -28.83
N ALA A 19 -30.06 2.88 -29.98
CA ALA A 19 -29.13 1.76 -30.11
C ALA A 19 -27.67 2.19 -29.83
N GLN A 20 -27.24 3.33 -30.35
CA GLN A 20 -25.91 3.88 -30.06
C GLN A 20 -25.72 4.20 -28.58
N GLU A 21 -26.74 4.73 -27.89
CA GLU A 21 -26.67 4.95 -26.45
C GLU A 21 -26.59 3.63 -25.67
N GLY A 22 -27.29 2.59 -26.10
CA GLY A 22 -27.13 1.24 -25.55
C GLY A 22 -25.69 0.71 -25.65
N VAL A 23 -25.04 0.90 -26.81
CA VAL A 23 -23.62 0.53 -26.99
C VAL A 23 -22.71 1.35 -26.07
N ARG A 24 -22.97 2.65 -25.91
CA ARG A 24 -22.17 3.51 -25.02
C ARG A 24 -22.34 3.13 -23.55
N LEU A 25 -23.56 2.81 -23.13
CA LEU A 25 -23.87 2.32 -21.78
C LEU A 25 -23.10 1.02 -21.51
N HIS A 26 -23.11 0.08 -22.47
CA HIS A 26 -22.40 -1.19 -22.32
C HIS A 26 -20.87 -1.02 -22.20
N ARG A 27 -20.27 -0.12 -22.98
CA ARG A 27 -18.83 0.20 -22.84
C ARG A 27 -18.48 0.77 -21.47
N ASP A 28 -19.33 1.65 -20.92
CA ASP A 28 -19.12 2.20 -19.58
C ASP A 28 -19.29 1.12 -18.50
N GLN A 29 -20.16 0.12 -18.71
CA GLN A 29 -20.27 -1.06 -17.85
C GLN A 29 -18.99 -1.92 -17.88
N GLU A 30 -18.45 -2.22 -19.08
CA GLU A 30 -17.20 -2.96 -19.22
C GLU A 30 -16.03 -2.25 -18.50
N LEU A 31 -15.97 -0.93 -18.64
CA LEU A 31 -14.99 -0.09 -17.93
C LEU A 31 -15.16 -0.19 -16.42
N MET A 32 -16.40 -0.08 -15.91
CA MET A 32 -16.70 -0.27 -14.49
C MET A 32 -16.22 -1.64 -14.00
N GLU A 33 -16.56 -2.71 -14.70
CA GLU A 33 -16.15 -4.07 -14.33
C GLU A 33 -14.62 -4.26 -14.38
N ALA A 34 -13.93 -3.61 -15.31
CA ALA A 34 -12.47 -3.59 -15.36
C ALA A 34 -11.86 -2.84 -14.14
N THR A 35 -12.42 -1.69 -13.77
CA THR A 35 -11.96 -0.94 -12.59
C THR A 35 -12.23 -1.68 -11.28
N LEU A 36 -13.39 -2.34 -11.14
CA LEU A 36 -13.68 -3.16 -9.95
C LEU A 36 -12.72 -4.32 -9.81
N ARG A 37 -12.39 -5.01 -10.92
CA ARG A 37 -11.34 -6.05 -10.93
C ARG A 37 -9.98 -5.50 -10.50
N SER A 38 -9.64 -4.27 -10.92
CA SER A 38 -8.41 -3.57 -10.49
C SER A 38 -8.43 -3.21 -8.99
N LEU A 39 -9.57 -2.74 -8.47
CA LEU A 39 -9.74 -2.42 -7.06
C LEU A 39 -9.63 -3.67 -6.18
N GLN A 40 -10.34 -4.75 -6.52
CA GLN A 40 -10.26 -6.04 -5.84
C GLN A 40 -8.84 -6.60 -5.85
N SER A 41 -8.18 -6.49 -7.00
CA SER A 41 -6.77 -6.82 -7.15
C SER A 41 -5.85 -6.03 -6.21
N GLY A 42 -6.08 -4.71 -6.07
CA GLY A 42 -5.36 -3.86 -5.13
C GLY A 42 -5.64 -4.22 -3.67
N LEU A 43 -6.87 -4.58 -3.34
CA LEU A 43 -7.26 -5.08 -2.01
C LEU A 43 -6.54 -6.39 -1.67
N MET A 44 -6.51 -7.34 -2.60
CA MET A 44 -5.77 -8.61 -2.42
C MET A 44 -4.27 -8.37 -2.22
N LEU A 45 -3.69 -7.41 -2.96
CA LEU A 45 -2.29 -7.00 -2.78
C LEU A 45 -2.06 -6.43 -1.36
N ASN A 46 -2.96 -5.58 -0.87
CA ASN A 46 -2.86 -5.00 0.46
C ASN A 46 -3.01 -6.07 1.57
N GLN A 47 -3.89 -7.06 1.37
CA GLN A 47 -3.99 -8.20 2.28
C GLN A 47 -2.72 -9.06 2.26
N ALA A 48 -2.16 -9.33 1.07
CA ALA A 48 -0.90 -10.06 0.92
C ALA A 48 0.26 -9.34 1.59
N ASN A 49 0.34 -8.01 1.44
CA ASN A 49 1.28 -7.15 2.16
C ASN A 49 1.16 -7.35 3.68
N SER A 50 -0.04 -7.19 4.24
CA SER A 50 -0.26 -7.30 5.68
C SER A 50 0.16 -8.68 6.19
N ARG A 51 -0.23 -9.75 5.49
CA ARG A 51 0.21 -11.13 5.78
C ARG A 51 1.72 -11.35 5.69
N GLN A 52 2.42 -10.58 4.86
CA GLN A 52 3.87 -10.67 4.78
C GLN A 52 4.54 -9.90 5.92
N ARG A 53 3.94 -8.80 6.36
CA ARG A 53 4.43 -7.99 7.49
C ARG A 53 4.22 -8.66 8.84
N THR A 54 3.24 -9.56 8.99
CA THR A 54 3.13 -10.39 10.21
C THR A 54 4.31 -11.34 10.42
N LYS A 55 5.13 -11.59 9.38
CA LYS A 55 6.39 -12.36 9.50
C LYS A 55 7.54 -11.55 10.11
N ARG A 56 7.33 -10.28 10.41
CA ARG A 56 8.33 -9.42 11.05
C ARG A 56 8.59 -9.90 12.49
N PRO A 57 9.85 -10.03 12.93
CA PRO A 57 10.16 -10.49 14.28
C PRO A 57 9.60 -9.55 15.36
N GLU A 58 9.18 -10.14 16.49
CA GLU A 58 8.60 -9.43 17.64
C GLU A 58 9.54 -8.33 18.17
N GLY A 59 8.98 -7.17 18.55
CA GLY A 59 9.72 -6.01 19.06
C GLY A 59 10.08 -4.95 18.00
N ALA A 60 9.68 -5.13 16.74
CA ALA A 60 9.77 -4.09 15.73
C ALA A 60 8.41 -3.41 15.54
N GLU A 61 8.30 -2.13 15.89
CA GLU A 61 7.05 -1.34 15.81
C GLU A 61 6.27 -1.58 14.51
N THR A 62 5.06 -2.11 14.64
CA THR A 62 4.08 -2.19 13.56
C THR A 62 3.18 -0.96 13.66
N VAL A 63 3.37 0.00 12.76
CA VAL A 63 2.46 1.15 12.67
C VAL A 63 1.13 0.67 12.09
N SER A 64 0.05 0.90 12.85
CA SER A 64 -1.35 0.61 12.53
C SER A 64 -1.93 1.55 11.46
N THR A 65 -1.18 1.87 10.41
CA THR A 65 -1.69 2.66 9.27
C THR A 65 -2.49 1.80 8.28
N GLU A 66 -2.64 0.50 8.54
CA GLU A 66 -3.23 -0.46 7.60
C GLU A 66 -4.78 -0.42 7.56
N ASP A 67 -5.43 0.08 8.61
CA ASP A 67 -6.88 -0.05 8.78
C ASP A 67 -7.68 1.01 8.01
N GLN A 68 -7.21 2.26 7.94
CA GLN A 68 -7.96 3.34 7.29
C GLN A 68 -8.00 3.19 5.76
N ASP A 69 -6.90 2.75 5.13
CA ASP A 69 -6.77 2.70 3.67
C ASP A 69 -7.39 1.45 3.04
N THR A 70 -7.34 0.31 3.74
CA THR A 70 -8.06 -0.90 3.32
C THR A 70 -9.56 -0.71 3.44
N GLN A 71 -10.03 0.08 4.41
CA GLN A 71 -11.44 0.37 4.59
C GLN A 71 -11.96 1.32 3.50
N GLY A 72 -11.22 2.38 3.17
CA GLY A 72 -11.59 3.30 2.08
C GLY A 72 -11.61 2.66 0.68
N THR A 73 -10.81 1.63 0.44
CA THR A 73 -10.85 0.87 -0.83
C THR A 73 -11.94 -0.22 -0.83
N LYS A 74 -12.30 -0.77 0.34
CA LYS A 74 -13.44 -1.69 0.49
C LYS A 74 -14.77 -0.97 0.26
N THR A 75 -14.98 0.22 0.84
CA THR A 75 -16.22 1.00 0.65
C THR A 75 -16.45 1.35 -0.80
N VAL A 76 -15.40 1.78 -1.51
CA VAL A 76 -15.47 2.07 -2.95
C VAL A 76 -15.78 0.81 -3.77
N SER A 77 -15.27 -0.36 -3.37
CA SER A 77 -15.59 -1.62 -4.04
C SER A 77 -17.04 -2.07 -3.80
N THR A 78 -17.62 -1.79 -2.63
CA THR A 78 -19.02 -2.12 -2.33
C THR A 78 -19.97 -1.16 -3.04
N GLU A 79 -19.69 0.14 -3.03
CA GLU A 79 -20.44 1.16 -3.81
C GLU A 79 -20.44 0.82 -5.32
N GLY A 80 -19.31 0.35 -5.86
CA GLY A 80 -19.21 -0.12 -7.24
C GLY A 80 -20.02 -1.40 -7.55
N GLN A 81 -20.19 -2.29 -6.57
CA GLN A 81 -21.02 -3.49 -6.70
C GLN A 81 -22.52 -3.15 -6.63
N GLU A 82 -22.90 -2.22 -5.76
CA GLU A 82 -24.28 -1.71 -5.68
C GLU A 82 -24.67 -1.02 -6.99
N THR A 83 -23.77 -0.21 -7.55
CA THR A 83 -24.02 0.47 -8.82
C THR A 83 -24.15 -0.48 -10.01
N ARG A 84 -23.63 -1.70 -9.90
CA ARG A 84 -23.80 -2.77 -10.89
C ARG A 84 -25.27 -3.21 -11.03
N GLY A 85 -26.06 -3.13 -9.96
CA GLY A 85 -27.47 -3.53 -9.98
C GLY A 85 -28.37 -2.66 -10.86
N TYR A 86 -27.93 -1.44 -11.19
CA TYR A 86 -28.74 -0.50 -11.95
C TYR A 86 -28.62 -0.65 -13.48
N TRP A 87 -27.64 -1.38 -14.02
CA TRP A 87 -27.43 -1.43 -15.48
C TRP A 87 -28.50 -2.22 -16.24
N ASP A 88 -28.92 -3.37 -15.71
CA ASP A 88 -29.85 -4.26 -16.40
C ASP A 88 -31.21 -3.61 -16.70
N PRO A 89 -31.83 -2.84 -15.78
CA PRO A 89 -33.05 -2.10 -16.06
C PRO A 89 -32.92 -1.08 -17.20
N TYR A 90 -31.85 -0.27 -17.22
CA TYR A 90 -31.66 0.73 -18.28
C TYR A 90 -31.34 0.11 -19.63
N SER A 91 -30.53 -0.96 -19.65
CA SER A 91 -30.23 -1.70 -20.88
C SER A 91 -31.52 -2.28 -21.48
N LYS A 92 -32.37 -2.92 -20.66
CA LYS A 92 -33.68 -3.44 -21.08
C LYS A 92 -34.64 -2.34 -21.54
N SER A 93 -34.63 -1.19 -20.87
CA SER A 93 -35.46 -0.03 -21.24
C SER A 93 -35.07 0.52 -22.61
N LEU A 94 -33.77 0.69 -22.87
CA LEU A 94 -33.24 1.14 -24.17
C LEU A 94 -33.53 0.14 -25.29
N SER A 95 -33.35 -1.17 -25.05
CA SER A 95 -33.64 -2.21 -26.04
C SER A 95 -35.13 -2.26 -26.39
N SER A 96 -36.00 -2.15 -25.38
CA SER A 96 -37.46 -2.06 -25.57
C SER A 96 -37.86 -0.81 -26.35
N CYS A 97 -37.32 0.36 -26.01
CA CYS A 97 -37.56 1.60 -26.74
C CYS A 97 -37.10 1.51 -28.20
N CYS A 98 -35.92 0.93 -28.45
CA CYS A 98 -35.40 0.72 -29.80
C CYS A 98 -36.32 -0.21 -30.61
N ALA A 99 -36.70 -1.37 -30.05
CA ALA A 99 -37.59 -2.32 -30.70
C ALA A 99 -38.94 -1.68 -31.07
N ARG A 100 -39.51 -0.88 -30.16
CA ARG A 100 -40.76 -0.15 -30.41
C ARG A 100 -40.64 0.91 -31.50
N LEU A 101 -39.55 1.69 -31.52
CA LEU A 101 -39.32 2.67 -32.59
C LEU A 101 -39.17 1.99 -33.97
N VAL A 102 -38.48 0.84 -34.01
CA VAL A 102 -38.36 0.03 -35.24
C VAL A 102 -39.71 -0.53 -35.66
N ALA A 103 -40.52 -1.03 -34.72
CA ALA A 103 -41.87 -1.50 -35.00
C ALA A 103 -42.74 -0.37 -35.59
N CYS A 104 -42.80 0.80 -34.94
CA CYS A 104 -43.53 1.96 -35.45
C CYS A 104 -43.04 2.40 -36.84
N ALA A 105 -41.71 2.41 -37.07
CA ALA A 105 -41.15 2.73 -38.38
C ALA A 105 -41.54 1.70 -39.45
N SER A 106 -41.55 0.41 -39.10
CA SER A 106 -41.93 -0.68 -40.01
C SER A 106 -43.41 -0.62 -40.39
N GLU A 107 -44.29 -0.24 -39.46
CA GLU A 107 -45.70 0.02 -39.79
C GLU A 107 -45.86 1.19 -40.74
N ARG A 108 -45.14 2.30 -40.51
CA ARG A 108 -45.19 3.46 -41.42
C ARG A 108 -44.62 3.12 -42.80
N ALA A 109 -43.60 2.27 -42.89
CA ALA A 109 -43.08 1.76 -44.15
C ALA A 109 -44.14 0.92 -44.90
N ARG A 110 -44.84 0.01 -44.20
CA ARG A 110 -45.94 -0.77 -44.80
C ARG A 110 -47.06 0.11 -45.35
N VAL A 111 -47.40 1.21 -44.66
CA VAL A 111 -48.36 2.20 -45.17
C VAL A 111 -47.88 2.81 -46.49
N LEU A 112 -46.58 3.04 -46.67
CA LEU A 112 -46.03 3.53 -47.95
C LEU A 112 -46.12 2.47 -49.05
N ASP A 113 -45.84 1.20 -48.72
CA ASP A 113 -45.90 0.08 -49.67
C ASP A 113 -47.32 -0.16 -50.19
N LEU A 114 -48.32 -0.03 -49.31
CA LEU A 114 -49.74 -0.14 -49.67
C LEU A 114 -50.26 1.04 -50.52
N LEU A 115 -49.48 2.13 -50.66
CA LEU A 115 -49.89 3.38 -51.30
C LEU A 115 -49.10 3.71 -52.59
N ALA A 116 -48.29 2.82 -53.17
CA ALA A 116 -47.41 3.15 -54.30
C ALA A 116 -48.04 2.98 -55.72
N PRO A 117 -47.67 3.79 -56.74
CA PRO A 117 -47.32 5.22 -56.73
C PRO A 117 -48.20 6.06 -57.70
N SER A 118 -48.67 7.23 -57.27
CA SER A 118 -48.95 8.34 -58.20
C SER A 118 -47.80 9.36 -58.12
N VAL A 119 -47.18 9.61 -59.27
CA VAL A 119 -46.01 10.47 -59.49
C VAL A 119 -46.21 11.83 -58.83
N CYS A 120 -45.28 12.24 -57.95
CA CYS A 120 -45.30 13.60 -57.42
C CYS A 120 -43.89 14.21 -57.28
N ARG A 121 -43.59 15.06 -58.28
CA ARG A 121 -42.43 15.95 -58.47
C ARG A 121 -41.85 16.52 -57.17
N ARG A 122 -40.54 16.33 -56.95
CA ARG A 122 -39.73 17.01 -55.91
C ARG A 122 -39.94 18.53 -55.98
N VAL A 123 -40.35 19.14 -54.87
CA VAL A 123 -40.24 20.59 -54.64
C VAL A 123 -39.24 20.75 -53.50
N PRO A 124 -38.07 21.39 -53.71
CA PRO A 124 -37.10 21.65 -52.66
C PRO A 124 -37.53 22.87 -51.82
N GLY A 125 -37.28 22.83 -50.51
CA GLY A 125 -37.29 24.05 -49.67
C GLY A 125 -38.22 24.11 -48.46
N ARG A 126 -38.91 23.03 -48.06
CA ARG A 126 -39.76 23.08 -46.85
C ARG A 126 -38.96 22.68 -45.60
N PRO A 127 -38.94 23.50 -44.53
CA PRO A 127 -38.30 23.13 -43.27
C PRO A 127 -39.01 21.91 -42.66
N ALA A 128 -38.25 21.05 -41.98
CA ALA A 128 -38.76 19.83 -41.34
C ALA A 128 -39.95 20.17 -40.43
N PRO A 129 -41.13 19.52 -40.61
CA PRO A 129 -42.27 19.80 -39.75
C PRO A 129 -41.98 19.34 -38.33
N LYS A 130 -42.22 20.20 -37.34
CA LYS A 130 -42.23 19.81 -35.91
C LYS A 130 -43.54 19.08 -35.64
N TRP A 131 -43.52 17.75 -35.59
CA TRP A 131 -44.72 16.95 -35.29
C TRP A 131 -45.02 16.97 -33.79
N THR A 132 -45.86 17.91 -33.37
CA THR A 132 -46.27 18.08 -31.96
C THR A 132 -47.62 17.46 -31.65
N LYS A 133 -48.51 17.39 -32.65
CA LYS A 133 -49.87 16.84 -32.53
C LYS A 133 -49.95 15.46 -33.19
N ALA A 134 -50.22 14.44 -32.39
CA ALA A 134 -50.47 13.08 -32.87
C ALA A 134 -51.96 12.90 -33.11
N ASP A 135 -52.31 12.18 -34.18
CA ASP A 135 -53.69 11.87 -34.56
C ASP A 135 -53.72 10.43 -35.10
N PRO A 136 -54.72 9.61 -34.72
CA PRO A 136 -54.82 8.21 -35.14
C PRO A 136 -54.83 8.01 -36.67
N THR A 137 -55.26 9.00 -37.44
CA THR A 137 -55.30 8.93 -38.92
C THR A 137 -54.14 9.65 -39.61
N SER A 138 -53.31 10.36 -38.83
CA SER A 138 -52.19 11.15 -39.33
C SER A 138 -50.95 10.28 -39.60
N PRO A 139 -50.04 10.74 -40.48
CA PRO A 139 -48.70 10.17 -40.64
C PRO A 139 -47.93 9.96 -39.32
N TYR A 140 -48.24 10.75 -38.29
CA TYR A 140 -47.68 10.64 -36.95
C TYR A 140 -48.75 10.22 -35.94
N THR A 141 -48.78 8.93 -35.63
CA THR A 141 -49.80 8.32 -34.74
C THR A 141 -49.47 8.51 -33.26
N PRO A 142 -50.44 8.36 -32.34
CA PRO A 142 -50.18 8.41 -30.90
C PRO A 142 -49.12 7.39 -30.44
N GLU A 143 -49.06 6.20 -31.05
CA GLU A 143 -48.05 5.18 -30.72
C GLU A 143 -46.64 5.66 -31.12
N CYS A 144 -46.51 6.33 -32.28
CA CYS A 144 -45.25 6.91 -32.73
C CYS A 144 -44.79 8.01 -31.76
N LYS A 145 -45.73 8.85 -31.29
CA LYS A 145 -45.45 9.88 -30.29
C LYS A 145 -45.02 9.29 -28.96
N GLU A 146 -45.75 8.30 -28.46
CA GLU A 146 -45.44 7.66 -27.20
C GLU A 146 -44.08 6.93 -27.24
N ALA A 147 -43.77 6.23 -28.34
CA ALA A 147 -42.47 5.61 -28.55
C ALA A 147 -41.34 6.66 -28.62
N ALA A 148 -41.57 7.77 -29.32
CA ALA A 148 -40.66 8.89 -29.42
C ALA A 148 -40.38 9.56 -28.06
N ASP A 149 -41.40 9.80 -27.26
CA ASP A 149 -41.28 10.45 -25.95
C ASP A 149 -40.60 9.51 -24.95
N ARG A 150 -41.04 8.25 -24.85
CA ARG A 150 -40.41 7.22 -24.00
C ARG A 150 -38.94 7.01 -24.34
N SER A 151 -38.58 6.96 -25.63
CA SER A 151 -37.19 6.83 -26.05
C SER A 151 -36.33 8.03 -25.66
N SER A 152 -36.91 9.24 -25.66
CA SER A 152 -36.20 10.46 -25.28
C SER A 152 -35.92 10.47 -23.79
N SER A 153 -36.92 10.10 -22.97
CA SER A 153 -36.74 9.93 -21.51
C SER A 153 -35.70 8.85 -21.19
N ALA A 154 -35.79 7.67 -21.82
CA ALA A 154 -34.84 6.57 -21.58
C ALA A 154 -33.38 6.95 -21.95
N VAL A 155 -33.19 7.71 -23.03
CA VAL A 155 -31.85 8.23 -23.40
C VAL A 155 -31.34 9.23 -22.37
N LEU A 156 -32.18 10.16 -21.90
CA LEU A 156 -31.79 11.15 -20.89
C LEU A 156 -31.41 10.48 -19.56
N GLU A 157 -32.19 9.51 -19.10
CA GLU A 157 -31.88 8.76 -17.88
C GLU A 157 -30.58 7.96 -18.02
N SER A 158 -30.37 7.32 -19.19
CA SER A 158 -29.13 6.60 -19.49
C SER A 158 -27.91 7.53 -19.49
N GLN A 159 -28.02 8.71 -20.08
CA GLN A 159 -26.95 9.71 -20.06
C GLN A 159 -26.62 10.17 -18.65
N HIS A 160 -27.65 10.43 -17.83
CA HIS A 160 -27.45 10.81 -16.43
C HIS A 160 -26.73 9.71 -15.64
N LEU A 161 -27.16 8.46 -15.77
CA LEU A 161 -26.51 7.32 -15.14
C LEU A 161 -25.03 7.20 -15.55
N ARG A 162 -24.75 7.27 -16.85
CA ARG A 162 -23.37 7.21 -17.37
C ARG A 162 -22.49 8.30 -16.79
N THR A 163 -23.00 9.53 -16.66
CA THR A 163 -22.25 10.64 -16.05
C THR A 163 -21.96 10.41 -14.56
N SER A 164 -22.97 9.98 -13.80
CA SER A 164 -22.82 9.66 -12.38
C SER A 164 -21.79 8.56 -12.16
N ILE A 165 -21.87 7.50 -12.96
CA ILE A 165 -20.95 6.37 -12.91
C ILE A 165 -19.51 6.77 -13.25
N ARG A 166 -19.31 7.55 -14.31
CA ARG A 166 -17.97 8.04 -14.67
C ARG A 166 -17.36 8.89 -13.56
N GLN A 167 -18.16 9.71 -12.86
CA GLN A 167 -17.69 10.48 -11.71
C GLN A 167 -17.30 9.57 -10.54
N GLN A 168 -18.13 8.59 -10.19
CA GLN A 168 -17.82 7.61 -9.14
C GLN A 168 -16.55 6.82 -9.46
N LEU A 169 -16.40 6.36 -10.71
CA LEU A 169 -15.18 5.69 -11.19
C LEU A 169 -13.93 6.57 -11.08
N HIS A 170 -14.06 7.83 -11.45
CA HIS A 170 -12.96 8.78 -11.34
C HIS A 170 -12.52 8.96 -9.89
N HIS A 171 -13.46 9.19 -8.97
CA HIS A 171 -13.18 9.31 -7.54
C HIS A 171 -12.58 8.03 -6.95
N ALA A 172 -13.11 6.87 -7.35
CA ALA A 172 -12.61 5.56 -6.94
C ALA A 172 -11.13 5.36 -7.32
N LEU A 173 -10.77 5.68 -8.56
CA LEU A 173 -9.40 5.55 -9.06
C LEU A 173 -8.45 6.55 -8.42
N LEU A 174 -8.88 7.78 -8.19
CA LEU A 174 -8.08 8.78 -7.48
C LEU A 174 -7.78 8.32 -6.04
N ARG A 175 -8.80 7.86 -5.31
CA ARG A 175 -8.62 7.30 -3.97
C ARG A 175 -7.69 6.08 -3.97
N GLN A 176 -7.86 5.17 -4.93
CA GLN A 176 -6.99 4.00 -5.07
C GLN A 176 -5.53 4.40 -5.28
N ARG A 177 -5.25 5.35 -6.17
CA ARG A 177 -3.87 5.81 -6.42
C ARG A 177 -3.27 6.52 -5.21
N ALA A 178 -4.03 7.40 -4.58
CA ALA A 178 -3.59 8.10 -3.38
C ALA A 178 -3.23 7.10 -2.26
N ALA A 179 -4.09 6.11 -2.02
CA ALA A 179 -3.81 5.04 -1.06
C ALA A 179 -2.58 4.20 -1.45
N GLN A 180 -2.42 3.86 -2.73
CA GLN A 180 -1.25 3.12 -3.22
C GLN A 180 0.06 3.90 -3.01
N GLN A 181 0.05 5.20 -3.31
CA GLN A 181 1.19 6.11 -3.11
C GLN A 181 1.52 6.24 -1.63
N ALA A 182 0.52 6.54 -0.78
CA ALA A 182 0.70 6.67 0.66
C ALA A 182 1.33 5.42 1.30
N VAL A 183 0.84 4.23 0.91
CA VAL A 183 1.42 2.96 1.39
C VAL A 183 2.86 2.76 0.91
N ASN A 184 3.15 3.08 -0.35
CA ASN A 184 4.50 2.94 -0.89
C ASN A 184 5.48 3.89 -0.20
N ASP A 185 5.10 5.15 -0.02
CA ASP A 185 5.92 6.16 0.64
C ASP A 185 6.14 5.82 2.11
N GLY A 186 5.08 5.36 2.81
CA GLY A 186 5.18 4.87 4.17
C GLY A 186 6.13 3.67 4.32
N LEU A 187 6.06 2.70 3.39
CA LEU A 187 6.97 1.56 3.37
C LEU A 187 8.41 1.97 3.07
N LEU A 188 8.64 2.87 2.10
CA LEU A 188 9.97 3.38 1.77
C LEU A 188 10.59 4.11 2.95
N LYS A 189 9.81 4.97 3.62
CA LYS A 189 10.24 5.66 4.85
C LYS A 189 10.62 4.66 5.93
N LYS A 190 9.81 3.63 6.16
CA LYS A 190 10.11 2.59 7.17
C LYS A 190 11.35 1.76 6.85
N VAL A 191 11.59 1.46 5.59
CA VAL A 191 12.84 0.80 5.17
C VAL A 191 14.03 1.71 5.44
N ALA A 192 13.95 2.99 5.08
CA ALA A 192 15.01 3.96 5.36
C ALA A 192 15.29 4.06 6.86
N GLU A 193 14.26 4.22 7.69
CA GLU A 193 14.38 4.23 9.16
C GLU A 193 15.04 2.95 9.70
N THR A 194 14.62 1.78 9.20
CA THR A 194 15.17 0.48 9.65
C THR A 194 16.64 0.33 9.25
N VAL A 195 17.03 0.77 8.06
CA VAL A 195 18.42 0.75 7.58
C VAL A 195 19.30 1.69 8.41
N THR A 196 18.85 2.91 8.69
CA THR A 196 19.57 3.86 9.54
C THR A 196 19.78 3.30 10.94
N LEU A 197 18.74 2.68 11.52
CA LEU A 197 18.85 2.04 12.83
C LEU A 197 19.82 0.86 12.82
N GLN A 198 19.81 0.04 11.75
CA GLN A 198 20.76 -1.06 11.58
C GLN A 198 22.21 -0.57 11.54
N GLN A 199 22.48 0.53 10.82
CA GLN A 199 23.81 1.15 10.77
C GLN A 199 24.25 1.64 12.15
N SER A 200 23.37 2.34 12.88
CA SER A 200 23.64 2.78 14.26
C SER A 200 23.94 1.61 15.21
N LEU A 201 23.11 0.56 15.19
CA LEU A 201 23.33 -0.66 15.98
C LEU A 201 24.66 -1.34 15.64
N SER A 202 25.04 -1.37 14.36
CA SER A 202 26.34 -1.91 13.92
C SER A 202 27.52 -1.14 14.51
N VAL A 203 27.45 0.21 14.47
CA VAL A 203 28.47 1.08 15.08
C VAL A 203 28.54 0.86 16.59
N MET A 204 27.40 0.82 17.28
CA MET A 204 27.36 0.57 18.72
C MET A 204 27.89 -0.82 19.10
N CYS A 205 27.61 -1.85 18.30
CA CYS A 205 28.20 -3.19 18.46
C CYS A 205 29.73 -3.13 18.37
N GLY A 206 30.27 -2.39 17.40
CA GLY A 206 31.72 -2.19 17.26
C GLY A 206 32.32 -1.49 18.47
N ALA A 207 31.70 -0.39 18.91
CA ALA A 207 32.16 0.40 20.05
C ALA A 207 32.13 -0.40 21.37
N THR A 208 31.07 -1.15 21.64
CA THR A 208 30.93 -1.98 22.84
C THR A 208 31.90 -3.17 22.85
N ARG A 209 32.15 -3.79 21.70
CA ARG A 209 33.21 -4.80 21.56
C ARG A 209 34.58 -4.21 21.89
N GLN A 210 34.90 -3.04 21.34
CA GLN A 210 36.16 -2.35 21.62
C GLN A 210 36.28 -2.00 23.12
N ALA A 211 35.23 -1.48 23.74
CA ALA A 211 35.19 -1.19 25.17
C ALA A 211 35.42 -2.45 26.01
N THR A 212 34.85 -3.58 25.60
CA THR A 212 35.06 -4.89 26.26
C THR A 212 36.54 -5.30 26.21
N PHE A 213 37.20 -5.17 25.05
CA PHE A 213 38.62 -5.46 24.93
C PHE A 213 39.49 -4.53 25.79
N ARG A 214 39.17 -3.23 25.82
CA ARG A 214 39.88 -2.26 26.70
C ARG A 214 39.73 -2.65 28.17
N LYS A 215 38.53 -3.00 28.61
CA LYS A 215 38.27 -3.43 30.00
C LYS A 215 38.95 -4.75 30.35
N ARG A 216 38.99 -5.73 29.43
CA ARG A 216 39.77 -6.96 29.61
C ARG A 216 41.26 -6.68 29.80
N ARG A 217 41.82 -5.77 29.01
CA ARG A 217 43.23 -5.35 29.13
C ARG A 217 43.51 -4.66 30.46
N GLU A 218 42.65 -3.75 30.88
CA GLU A 218 42.74 -3.06 32.18
C GLU A 218 42.72 -4.08 33.33
N LYS A 219 41.79 -5.04 33.29
CA LYS A 219 41.71 -6.13 34.27
C LYS A 219 43.00 -6.96 34.30
N ALA A 220 43.56 -7.32 33.14
CA ALA A 220 44.80 -8.09 33.06
C ALA A 220 45.99 -7.35 33.71
N LEU A 221 46.09 -6.03 33.51
CA LEU A 221 47.12 -5.20 34.16
C LEU A 221 46.93 -5.13 35.68
N ILE A 222 45.69 -4.96 36.15
CA ILE A 222 45.38 -4.96 37.59
C ILE A 222 45.76 -6.30 38.22
N LEU A 223 45.41 -7.42 37.59
CA LEU A 223 45.75 -8.76 38.06
C LEU A 223 47.27 -8.98 38.07
N HIS A 224 47.97 -8.54 37.03
CA HIS A 224 49.43 -8.61 36.98
C HIS A 224 50.07 -7.83 38.14
N SER A 225 49.65 -6.57 38.35
CA SER A 225 50.14 -5.75 39.47
C SER A 225 49.78 -6.37 40.82
N HIS A 226 48.58 -6.95 40.96
CA HIS A 226 48.15 -7.61 42.18
C HIS A 226 49.04 -8.81 42.53
N GLY A 227 49.34 -9.68 41.56
CA GLY A 227 50.27 -10.79 41.74
C GLY A 227 51.67 -10.32 42.17
N ARG A 228 52.17 -9.21 41.60
CA ARG A 228 53.44 -8.61 42.06
C ARG A 228 53.39 -8.11 43.49
N THR A 229 52.27 -7.55 43.95
CA THR A 229 52.10 -7.10 45.35
C THR A 229 51.99 -8.26 46.34
N GLN A 230 51.52 -9.44 45.92
CA GLN A 230 51.43 -10.62 46.77
C GLN A 230 52.80 -11.27 47.01
N GLY A 231 53.77 -11.02 46.13
CA GLY A 231 55.11 -11.58 46.22
C GLY A 231 55.19 -13.02 45.67
N PRO A 232 56.29 -13.73 45.93
CA PRO A 232 56.49 -15.09 45.42
C PRO A 232 55.47 -16.05 46.04
N GLU A 233 54.76 -16.80 45.18
CA GLU A 233 53.79 -17.82 45.60
C GLU A 233 54.50 -19.09 46.12
N TYR A 234 55.75 -19.32 45.71
CA TYR A 234 56.57 -20.46 46.11
C TYR A 234 57.80 -20.03 46.91
N SER A 235 58.02 -20.67 48.07
CA SER A 235 59.13 -20.35 48.97
C SER A 235 60.52 -20.66 48.37
N GLY A 236 60.59 -21.51 47.35
CA GLY A 236 61.83 -21.76 46.60
C GLY A 236 62.18 -20.66 45.58
N ASP A 237 61.28 -19.72 45.28
CA ASP A 237 61.56 -18.56 44.42
C ASP A 237 62.32 -17.46 45.18
N VAL A 238 62.41 -17.58 46.51
CA VAL A 238 63.19 -16.69 47.36
C VAL A 238 64.65 -17.16 47.35
N LEU A 239 65.54 -16.35 46.77
CA LEU A 239 66.99 -16.65 46.74
C LEU A 239 67.61 -16.72 48.14
N SER A 240 66.96 -16.11 49.13
CA SER A 240 67.30 -16.19 50.54
C SER A 240 66.91 -17.58 51.07
N ARG A 241 67.89 -18.47 51.26
CA ARG A 241 67.70 -19.82 51.85
C ARG A 241 67.25 -19.80 53.33
N GLU A 242 66.96 -18.63 53.88
CA GLU A 242 66.49 -18.48 55.25
C GLU A 242 64.98 -18.74 55.32
N ARG A 243 64.62 -19.86 55.96
CA ARG A 243 63.21 -20.15 56.25
C ARG A 243 62.66 -19.11 57.21
N LEU A 244 61.57 -18.44 56.81
CA LEU A 244 60.86 -17.45 57.63
C LEU A 244 60.34 -18.05 58.96
N ASP A 245 60.21 -19.38 59.05
CA ASP A 245 59.80 -20.10 60.25
C ASP A 245 60.91 -20.26 61.31
N ARG A 246 62.16 -19.83 61.02
CA ARG A 246 63.24 -19.90 62.00
C ARG A 246 62.94 -18.96 63.19
N PRO A 247 63.13 -19.41 64.44
CA PRO A 247 62.84 -18.58 65.61
C PRO A 247 63.63 -17.27 65.64
N LEU A 248 64.83 -17.23 65.06
CA LEU A 248 65.63 -16.00 64.92
C LEU A 248 64.93 -14.95 64.05
N VAL A 249 64.29 -15.37 62.95
CA VAL A 249 63.57 -14.49 62.01
C VAL A 249 62.29 -13.94 62.65
N GLN A 250 61.63 -14.73 63.51
CA GLN A 250 60.47 -14.30 64.29
C GLN A 250 60.81 -13.21 65.31
N VAL A 251 62.03 -13.20 65.86
CA VAL A 251 62.51 -12.13 66.75
C VAL A 251 62.70 -10.83 65.98
N TYR A 252 63.24 -10.89 64.75
CA TYR A 252 63.34 -9.70 63.88
C TYR A 252 61.97 -9.15 63.44
N HIS A 253 60.97 -10.01 63.22
CA HIS A 253 59.58 -9.58 62.90
C HIS A 253 58.86 -8.88 64.06
N ARG A 254 59.32 -9.07 65.30
CA ARG A 254 58.76 -8.41 66.50
C ARG A 254 59.37 -7.04 66.78
N HIS A 255 60.40 -6.64 66.03
CA HIS A 255 61.03 -5.34 66.18
C HIS A 255 60.10 -4.24 65.63
N PRO A 256 59.88 -3.12 66.32
CA PRO A 256 59.03 -2.04 65.79
C PRO A 256 59.57 -1.46 64.46
N GLY A 257 60.88 -1.57 64.22
CA GLY A 257 61.52 -1.24 62.94
C GLY A 257 61.21 -2.20 61.78
N THR A 258 60.57 -3.34 62.02
CA THR A 258 60.03 -4.22 60.96
C THR A 258 58.52 -4.04 60.73
N GLN A 259 57.85 -3.18 61.51
CA GLN A 259 56.52 -2.62 61.19
C GLN A 259 56.67 -1.46 60.20
N LEU A 260 57.23 -1.77 59.04
CA LEU A 260 57.52 -0.79 58.01
C LEU A 260 56.21 -0.17 57.48
N PRO A 261 56.06 1.16 57.47
CA PRO A 261 54.88 1.81 56.89
C PRO A 261 54.68 1.41 55.41
N GLU A 262 55.76 1.08 54.72
CA GLU A 262 55.77 0.57 53.35
C GLU A 262 55.00 -0.77 53.23
N ALA A 263 55.14 -1.67 54.21
CA ALA A 263 54.42 -2.94 54.21
C ALA A 263 52.90 -2.72 54.43
N ALA A 264 52.53 -1.77 55.28
CA ALA A 264 51.13 -1.37 55.45
C ALA A 264 50.56 -0.77 54.15
N GLN A 265 51.34 0.07 53.46
CA GLN A 265 50.96 0.65 52.16
C GLN A 265 50.81 -0.41 51.06
N LEU A 266 51.69 -1.42 51.01
CA LEU A 266 51.59 -2.55 50.08
C LEU A 266 50.33 -3.39 50.33
N ASN A 267 50.02 -3.68 51.59
CA ASN A 267 48.79 -4.39 51.97
C ASN A 267 47.53 -3.58 51.58
N GLN A 268 47.53 -2.28 51.85
CA GLN A 268 46.43 -1.39 51.43
C GLN A 268 46.30 -1.38 49.89
N GLY A 269 47.42 -1.25 49.16
CA GLY A 269 47.45 -1.30 47.70
C GLY A 269 46.92 -2.62 47.15
N SER A 270 47.29 -3.74 47.77
CA SER A 270 46.81 -5.09 47.41
C SER A 270 45.29 -5.20 47.55
N VAL A 271 44.73 -4.74 48.68
CA VAL A 271 43.27 -4.70 48.89
C VAL A 271 42.56 -3.83 47.84
N LEU A 272 43.13 -2.67 47.50
CA LEU A 272 42.60 -1.79 46.45
C LEU A 272 42.60 -2.48 45.08
N LEU A 273 43.70 -3.15 44.71
CA LEU A 273 43.81 -3.89 43.45
C LEU A 273 42.77 -5.02 43.36
N SER A 274 42.55 -5.78 44.44
CA SER A 274 41.50 -6.81 44.50
C SER A 274 40.10 -6.25 44.28
N ARG A 275 39.80 -5.10 44.92
CA ARG A 275 38.51 -4.40 44.75
C ARG A 275 38.34 -3.89 43.32
N LEU A 276 39.38 -3.30 42.74
CA LEU A 276 39.36 -2.84 41.36
C LEU A 276 39.18 -4.00 40.37
N ALA A 277 39.87 -5.13 40.58
CA ALA A 277 39.71 -6.32 39.75
C ALA A 277 38.26 -6.84 39.75
N SER A 278 37.64 -6.90 40.94
CA SER A 278 36.24 -7.30 41.12
C SER A 278 35.28 -6.33 40.41
N SER A 279 35.53 -5.02 40.55
CA SER A 279 34.75 -3.98 39.87
C SER A 279 34.88 -4.05 38.33
N CYS A 280 36.11 -4.20 37.82
CA CYS A 280 36.39 -4.37 36.40
C CYS A 280 35.70 -5.62 35.83
N GLN A 281 35.69 -6.73 36.58
CA GLN A 281 34.96 -7.93 36.20
C GLN A 281 33.46 -7.70 36.10
N ALA A 282 32.86 -7.00 37.06
CA ALA A 282 31.43 -6.65 36.99
C ALA A 282 31.10 -5.75 35.79
N GLN A 283 31.97 -4.77 35.49
CA GLN A 283 31.83 -3.89 34.32
C GLN A 283 31.99 -4.67 33.00
N GLU A 284 32.96 -5.56 32.91
CA GLU A 284 33.17 -6.44 31.76
C GLU A 284 31.91 -7.29 31.49
N SER A 285 31.36 -7.93 32.51
CA SER A 285 30.13 -8.72 32.40
C SER A 285 28.91 -7.87 31.98
N ARG A 286 28.83 -6.59 32.36
CA ARG A 286 27.80 -5.66 31.88
C ARG A 286 27.98 -5.34 30.40
N LEU A 287 29.21 -5.05 29.97
CA LEU A 287 29.53 -4.78 28.56
C LEU A 287 29.30 -5.99 27.67
N GLN A 288 29.63 -7.20 28.12
CA GLN A 288 29.36 -8.45 27.39
C GLN A 288 27.85 -8.67 27.21
N ARG A 289 27.05 -8.47 28.26
CA ARG A 289 25.58 -8.54 28.16
C ARG A 289 25.02 -7.52 27.17
N SER A 290 25.50 -6.27 27.22
CA SER A 290 25.11 -5.24 26.26
C SER A 290 25.50 -5.62 24.82
N CYS A 291 26.70 -6.17 24.60
CA CYS A 291 27.12 -6.68 23.29
C CYS A 291 26.16 -7.74 22.74
N HIS A 292 25.73 -8.70 23.57
CA HIS A 292 24.80 -9.74 23.17
C HIS A 292 23.41 -9.18 22.81
N LEU A 293 22.89 -8.25 23.62
CA LEU A 293 21.61 -7.59 23.35
C LEU A 293 21.66 -6.81 22.03
N LEU A 294 22.70 -5.99 21.83
CA LEU A 294 22.87 -5.21 20.61
C LEU A 294 22.99 -6.09 19.36
N GLN A 295 23.67 -7.24 19.45
CA GLN A 295 23.76 -8.20 18.35
C GLN A 295 22.40 -8.85 18.04
N SER A 296 21.66 -9.25 19.07
CA SER A 296 20.30 -9.78 18.91
C SER A 296 19.39 -8.74 18.24
N ASP A 297 19.44 -7.49 18.68
CA ASP A 297 18.64 -6.42 18.11
C ASP A 297 19.04 -6.11 16.66
N LEU A 298 20.35 -6.10 16.37
CA LEU A 298 20.85 -5.95 15.00
C LEU A 298 20.32 -7.06 14.08
N GLN A 299 20.34 -8.31 14.54
CA GLN A 299 19.78 -9.45 13.79
C GLN A 299 18.26 -9.29 13.57
N ARG A 300 17.50 -8.96 14.62
CA ARG A 300 16.05 -8.71 14.50
C ARG A 300 15.74 -7.60 13.50
N LYS A 301 16.46 -6.47 13.55
CA LYS A 301 16.27 -5.36 12.61
C LYS A 301 16.68 -5.74 11.19
N SER A 302 17.72 -6.53 11.01
CA SER A 302 18.14 -7.03 9.69
C SER A 302 17.06 -7.94 9.07
N SER A 303 16.51 -8.87 9.86
CA SER A 303 15.38 -9.71 9.43
C SER A 303 14.14 -8.89 9.11
N ALA A 304 13.83 -7.86 9.91
CA ALA A 304 12.73 -6.96 9.67
C ALA A 304 12.89 -6.17 8.34
N ALA A 305 14.10 -5.66 8.05
CA ALA A 305 14.42 -5.01 6.79
C ALA A 305 14.30 -5.96 5.59
N ALA A 306 14.66 -7.23 5.75
CA ALA A 306 14.50 -8.25 4.72
C ALA A 306 13.01 -8.49 4.38
N VAL A 307 12.14 -8.51 5.39
CA VAL A 307 10.68 -8.60 5.18
C VAL A 307 10.15 -7.38 4.43
N ASP A 308 10.49 -6.16 4.89
CA ASP A 308 10.00 -4.92 4.27
C ASP A 308 10.48 -4.78 2.81
N SER A 309 11.74 -5.12 2.53
CA SER A 309 12.28 -5.10 1.16
C SER A 309 11.63 -6.15 0.26
N ALA A 310 11.24 -7.30 0.80
CA ALA A 310 10.48 -8.30 0.05
C ALA A 310 9.05 -7.83 -0.26
N VAL A 311 8.39 -7.11 0.66
CA VAL A 311 7.08 -6.48 0.42
C VAL A 311 7.19 -5.43 -0.68
N LEU A 312 8.19 -4.54 -0.62
CA LEU A 312 8.43 -3.53 -1.66
C LEU A 312 8.65 -4.16 -3.04
N ARG A 313 9.47 -5.22 -3.13
CA ARG A 313 9.70 -5.95 -4.38
C ARG A 313 8.41 -6.56 -4.93
N MET A 314 7.59 -7.15 -4.06
CA MET A 314 6.32 -7.75 -4.44
C MET A 314 5.35 -6.70 -4.99
N ARG A 315 5.23 -5.54 -4.35
CA ARG A 315 4.40 -4.42 -4.85
C ARG A 315 4.90 -3.87 -6.19
N ARG A 316 6.22 -3.71 -6.37
CA ARG A 316 6.80 -3.24 -7.63
C ARG A 316 6.45 -4.18 -8.80
N ARG A 317 6.61 -5.50 -8.60
CA ARG A 317 6.20 -6.50 -9.60
C ARG A 317 4.72 -6.38 -9.96
N HIS A 318 3.86 -6.14 -8.97
CA HIS A 318 2.43 -5.95 -9.22
C HIS A 318 2.10 -4.67 -10.00
N LEU A 319 2.85 -3.59 -9.81
CA LEU A 319 2.69 -2.35 -10.59
C LEU A 319 3.14 -2.55 -12.04
N GLU A 320 4.27 -3.22 -12.25
CA GLU A 320 4.81 -3.52 -13.59
C GLU A 320 3.90 -4.44 -14.41
N GLN A 321 3.23 -5.40 -13.77
CA GLN A 321 2.32 -6.34 -14.44
C GLN A 321 0.94 -5.76 -14.78
N ARG A 322 0.56 -4.61 -14.22
CA ARG A 322 -0.82 -4.10 -14.27
C ARG A 322 -0.94 -2.60 -14.58
N SER A 323 0.03 -2.02 -15.28
CA SER A 323 -0.14 -0.68 -15.84
C SER A 323 -1.27 -0.69 -16.88
N VAL A 324 -2.53 -0.61 -16.42
CA VAL A 324 -3.66 -0.26 -17.26
C VAL A 324 -3.43 1.20 -17.62
N PRO A 325 -3.27 1.53 -18.91
CA PRO A 325 -2.94 2.87 -19.31
C PRO A 325 -4.11 3.80 -18.95
N VAL A 326 -3.82 4.69 -18.01
CA VAL A 326 -4.72 5.76 -17.51
C VAL A 326 -5.24 6.64 -18.65
N SER A 327 -4.51 6.68 -19.76
CA SER A 327 -4.89 7.38 -20.98
C SER A 327 -6.28 6.98 -21.49
N LEU A 328 -6.73 5.74 -21.29
CA LEU A 328 -8.06 5.30 -21.72
C LEU A 328 -9.22 6.03 -21.01
N LEU A 329 -9.02 6.48 -19.77
CA LEU A 329 -10.02 7.26 -19.03
C LEU A 329 -9.93 8.76 -19.32
N GLN A 330 -8.73 9.25 -19.65
CA GLN A 330 -8.51 10.66 -19.96
C GLN A 330 -9.07 11.00 -21.34
N ASP A 331 -8.94 10.09 -22.32
CA ASP A 331 -9.56 10.21 -23.64
C ASP A 331 -11.10 10.13 -23.58
N ALA A 332 -11.63 9.28 -22.69
CA ALA A 332 -13.08 9.14 -22.48
C ALA A 332 -13.75 10.37 -21.84
N LEU A 333 -13.01 11.11 -21.01
CA LEU A 333 -13.47 12.38 -20.41
C LEU A 333 -13.28 13.57 -21.37
N GLN A 334 -12.25 13.57 -22.20
CA GLN A 334 -12.02 14.63 -23.19
C GLN A 334 -13.00 14.58 -24.37
N SER A 335 -13.41 13.38 -24.80
CA SER A 335 -14.39 13.20 -25.88
C SER A 335 -15.79 13.76 -25.57
N GLN A 336 -16.05 14.17 -24.32
CA GLN A 336 -17.32 14.76 -23.88
C GLN A 336 -17.31 16.29 -23.85
N LYS A 337 -16.15 16.95 -24.03
CA LYS A 337 -16.05 18.41 -24.17
C LYS A 337 -16.26 18.90 -25.62
N CYS A 338 -16.36 17.99 -26.59
CA CYS A 338 -16.50 18.30 -28.01
C CYS A 338 -17.87 17.93 -28.61
N MET A 339 -18.89 17.70 -27.79
CA MET A 339 -20.29 17.49 -28.20
C MET A 339 -21.20 18.50 -27.52
#